data_AF-A0A6J2X7E7-F1
#
_entry.id   AF-A0A6J2X7E7-F1
#
_cell.length_a   1.000
_cell.length_b   1.000
_cell.length_c   1.000
_cell.angle_alpha   90.00
_cell.angle_beta   90.00
_cell.angle_gamma   90.00
#
_symmetry.space_group_name_H-M   'P 1'
#
loop_
_entity.id
_entity.type
_entity.pdbx_description
1 polymer ?
#
loop_
_entity_poly.entity_id
_entity_poly.type
_entity_poly.pdbx_seq_one_letter_code
_entity_poly.pdbx_strand_id
1 'polypeptide(L)'
;MGTQKLKLVRAKKDDNCYVNSEGNKKADITILNIELRVKHIYPNDSVKLKLFEAISKDKPIFIGFRKWEIHELPALRQARKDVWTVKAASERARYVVVFFQEDRKDNYKADGTYFDNLKITDVKLYLNSEAYPYESLDLNFKTRQFTKAYSMYTDFQKSYLGKINSEPLLDFTAFASRALFVIDCSKQNEALKSNVIDVKLEFESSENFPENTRAFCIIIYDRVMEYLPLSGHVRTLI
;
A
#
# COMPACT_ATOMS: atom_id res chain seq x y z
N MET A 1 19.16 11.29 -24.28
CA MET A 1 18.33 11.88 -23.21
C MET A 1 17.26 10.88 -22.85
N GLY A 2 17.17 10.44 -21.59
CA GLY A 2 16.14 9.48 -21.17
C GLY A 2 14.76 10.13 -21.21
N THR A 3 13.82 9.54 -21.93
CA THR A 3 12.41 9.95 -21.90
C THR A 3 11.74 9.40 -20.65
N GLN A 4 11.22 10.29 -19.79
CA GLN A 4 10.35 9.92 -18.68
C GLN A 4 8.90 9.90 -19.17
N LYS A 5 8.20 8.78 -18.95
CA LYS A 5 6.76 8.67 -19.26
C LYS A 5 5.99 8.50 -17.96
N LEU A 6 5.10 9.45 -17.67
CA LEU A 6 4.14 9.36 -16.57
C LEU A 6 2.77 9.01 -17.15
N LYS A 7 2.14 7.95 -16.64
CA LYS A 7 0.77 7.60 -16.98
C LYS A 7 -0.12 7.87 -15.78
N LEU A 8 -1.09 8.75 -15.94
CA LEU A 8 -2.12 9.03 -14.95
C LEU A 8 -3.44 8.47 -15.46
N VAL A 9 -4.18 7.81 -14.58
CA VAL A 9 -5.52 7.28 -14.87
C VAL A 9 -6.48 7.95 -13.91
N ARG A 10 -7.48 8.64 -14.44
CA ARG A 10 -8.53 9.29 -13.66
C ARG A 10 -9.78 8.39 -13.64
N ALA A 11 -10.45 8.33 -12.50
CA ALA A 11 -11.75 7.68 -12.39
C ALA A 11 -12.79 8.40 -13.27
N LYS A 12 -13.87 7.68 -13.63
CA LYS A 12 -14.95 8.23 -14.46
C LYS A 12 -15.78 9.31 -13.74
N LYS A 13 -15.81 9.28 -12.41
CA LYS A 13 -16.61 10.17 -11.55
C LYS A 13 -15.73 10.83 -10.50
N ASP A 14 -16.14 12.02 -10.09
CA ASP A 14 -15.45 12.82 -9.06
C ASP A 14 -16.06 12.65 -7.66
N ASP A 15 -16.98 11.70 -7.49
CA ASP A 15 -17.71 11.46 -6.23
C ASP A 15 -16.78 11.14 -5.03
N ASN A 16 -15.50 10.81 -5.27
CA ASN A 16 -14.48 10.54 -4.25
C ASN A 16 -13.55 11.73 -3.95
N CYS A 17 -13.76 12.88 -4.59
CA CYS A 17 -12.80 13.98 -4.55
C CYS A 17 -13.23 15.18 -3.69
N TYR A 18 -14.44 15.13 -3.13
CA TYR A 18 -14.99 16.16 -2.24
C TYR A 18 -15.99 15.53 -1.27
N VAL A 19 -16.29 16.24 -0.19
CA VAL A 19 -17.33 15.87 0.78
C VAL A 19 -18.39 16.97 0.81
N ASN A 20 -19.64 16.60 0.58
CA ASN A 20 -20.82 17.44 0.70
C ASN A 20 -21.84 16.76 1.62
N SER A 21 -21.76 17.08 2.91
CA SER A 21 -22.59 16.47 3.96
C SER A 21 -24.09 16.73 3.78
N GLU A 22 -24.48 17.84 3.13
CA GLU A 22 -25.89 18.13 2.85
C GLU A 22 -26.46 17.24 1.75
N GLY A 23 -25.59 16.72 0.86
CA GLY A 23 -25.99 15.78 -0.17
C GLY A 23 -26.79 16.37 -1.34
N ASN A 24 -26.90 17.70 -1.42
CA ASN A 24 -27.83 18.38 -2.31
C ASN A 24 -27.25 18.69 -3.70
N LYS A 25 -25.92 18.64 -3.86
CA LYS A 25 -25.25 18.99 -5.13
C LYS A 25 -23.99 18.15 -5.34
N LYS A 26 -23.80 17.72 -6.58
CA LYS A 26 -22.52 17.18 -7.04
C LYS A 26 -21.59 18.31 -7.43
N ALA A 27 -20.30 18.11 -7.21
CA ALA A 27 -19.23 18.97 -7.71
C ALA A 27 -18.40 18.19 -8.74
N ASP A 28 -17.90 18.92 -9.74
CA ASP A 28 -17.01 18.40 -10.77
C ASP A 28 -15.65 19.06 -10.63
N ILE A 29 -14.58 18.28 -10.83
CA ILE A 29 -13.20 18.77 -10.76
C ILE A 29 -12.66 18.94 -12.17
N THR A 30 -12.24 20.16 -12.49
CA THR A 30 -11.51 20.43 -13.74
C THR A 30 -10.02 20.52 -13.45
N ILE A 31 -9.24 19.59 -14.01
CA ILE A 31 -7.78 19.62 -13.91
C ILE A 31 -7.26 20.49 -15.06
N LEU A 32 -6.73 21.67 -14.75
CA LEU A 32 -6.22 22.61 -15.74
C LEU A 32 -4.79 22.28 -16.17
N ASN A 33 -3.93 21.92 -15.22
CA ASN A 33 -2.53 21.62 -15.46
C ASN A 33 -2.03 20.59 -14.43
N ILE A 34 -1.12 19.72 -14.83
CA ILE A 34 -0.39 18.79 -13.96
C ILE A 34 1.10 18.97 -14.22
N GLU A 35 1.83 19.46 -13.23
CA GLU A 35 3.28 19.66 -13.32
C GLU A 35 4.02 18.66 -12.43
N LEU A 36 5.01 17.96 -13.01
CA LEU A 36 5.96 17.16 -12.24
C LEU A 36 7.25 17.97 -12.05
N ARG A 37 7.57 18.31 -10.79
CA ARG A 37 8.78 19.05 -10.44
C ARG A 37 9.83 18.08 -9.88
N VAL A 38 10.98 18.00 -10.54
CA VAL A 38 12.11 17.16 -10.10
C VAL A 38 13.28 18.08 -9.74
N LYS A 39 13.87 17.88 -8.56
CA LYS A 39 15.03 18.66 -8.13
C LYS A 39 16.23 18.30 -9.00
N HIS A 40 16.76 19.27 -9.74
CA HIS A 40 18.05 19.14 -10.41
C HIS A 40 19.19 19.43 -9.44
N ILE A 41 20.15 18.52 -9.38
CA ILE A 41 21.37 18.66 -8.57
C ILE A 41 22.54 18.84 -9.54
N TYR A 42 23.29 19.93 -9.38
CA TYR A 42 24.49 20.20 -10.16
C TYR A 42 25.71 19.77 -9.34
N PRO A 43 26.40 18.67 -9.68
CA PRO A 43 27.60 18.26 -8.99
C PRO A 43 28.75 19.24 -9.28
N ASN A 44 29.69 19.36 -8.33
CA ASN A 44 30.96 20.06 -8.58
C ASN A 44 31.82 19.32 -9.62
N ASP A 45 32.85 19.98 -10.16
CA ASP A 45 33.62 19.45 -11.28
C ASP A 45 34.27 18.08 -10.98
N SER A 46 34.75 17.88 -9.75
CA SER A 46 35.36 16.60 -9.34
C SER A 46 34.36 15.44 -9.36
N VAL A 47 33.12 15.65 -8.88
CA VAL A 47 32.06 14.62 -8.92
C VAL A 47 31.54 14.46 -10.35
N LYS A 48 31.45 15.56 -11.10
CA LYS A 48 31.01 15.56 -12.50
C LYS A 48 31.93 14.71 -13.38
N LEU A 49 33.25 14.83 -13.23
CA LEU A 49 34.24 14.00 -13.94
C LEU A 49 34.05 12.51 -13.64
N LYS A 50 33.90 12.14 -12.36
CA LYS A 50 33.64 10.75 -11.97
C LYS A 50 32.33 10.19 -12.56
N LEU A 51 31.28 11.00 -12.56
CA LEU A 51 30.00 10.63 -13.19
C LEU A 51 30.16 10.45 -14.69
N PHE A 52 30.87 11.35 -15.38
CA PHE A 52 31.14 11.20 -16.82
C PHE A 52 31.93 9.95 -17.13
N GLU A 53 32.97 9.61 -16.37
CA GLU A 53 33.71 8.36 -16.58
C GLU A 53 32.82 7.12 -16.41
N ALA A 54 31.91 7.13 -15.44
CA ALA A 54 30.96 6.04 -15.23
C ALA A 54 29.95 5.95 -16.38
N ILE A 55 29.45 7.10 -16.86
CA ILE A 55 28.50 7.19 -17.98
C ILE A 55 29.17 6.73 -19.29
N SER A 56 30.38 7.20 -19.58
CA SER A 56 31.12 6.83 -20.80
C SER A 56 31.47 5.35 -20.86
N LYS A 57 31.59 4.68 -19.71
CA LYS A 57 31.81 3.24 -19.60
C LYS A 57 30.50 2.43 -19.58
N ASP A 58 29.35 3.08 -19.79
CA ASP A 58 27.99 2.53 -19.65
C ASP A 58 27.81 1.70 -18.36
N LYS A 59 28.38 2.17 -17.25
CA LYS A 59 28.31 1.42 -15.99
C LYS A 59 26.86 1.34 -15.51
N PRO A 60 26.35 0.14 -15.16
CA PRO A 60 25.01 -0.01 -14.62
C PRO A 60 24.82 0.79 -13.33
N ILE A 61 23.71 1.51 -13.26
CA ILE A 61 23.24 2.20 -12.05
C ILE A 61 22.06 1.41 -11.51
N PHE A 62 22.22 0.87 -10.30
CA PHE A 62 21.13 0.19 -9.60
C PHE A 62 20.34 1.18 -8.75
N ILE A 63 19.02 1.22 -8.96
CA ILE A 63 18.11 2.10 -8.25
C ILE A 63 17.08 1.24 -7.54
N GLY A 64 17.16 1.21 -6.21
CA GLY A 64 16.14 0.62 -5.36
C GLY A 64 14.90 1.50 -5.31
N PHE A 65 13.72 0.92 -5.50
CA PHE A 65 12.44 1.62 -5.36
C PHE A 65 11.39 0.69 -4.76
N ARG A 66 10.27 1.27 -4.32
CA ARG A 66 9.14 0.49 -3.83
C ARG A 66 7.99 0.60 -4.80
N LYS A 67 7.48 -0.55 -5.23
CA LYS A 67 6.30 -0.64 -6.07
C LYS A 67 5.10 -0.91 -5.19
N TRP A 68 4.07 -0.09 -5.33
CA TRP A 68 2.81 -0.24 -4.60
C TRP A 68 1.74 -0.69 -5.60
N GLU A 69 0.98 -1.71 -5.23
CA GLU A 69 -0.18 -2.15 -5.98
C GLU A 69 -1.40 -2.14 -5.06
N ILE A 70 -2.45 -1.45 -5.48
CA ILE A 70 -3.71 -1.40 -4.74
C ILE A 70 -4.73 -2.35 -5.38
N HIS A 71 -5.40 -3.12 -4.53
CA HIS A 71 -6.51 -3.99 -4.90
C HIS A 71 -7.74 -3.64 -4.06
N GLU A 72 -8.91 -3.91 -4.63
CA GLU A 72 -10.21 -3.67 -4.00
C GLU A 72 -11.07 -4.92 -4.11
N LEU A 73 -11.69 -5.30 -2.99
CA LEU A 73 -12.83 -6.19 -2.94
C LEU A 73 -14.09 -5.32 -2.82
N PRO A 74 -14.92 -5.21 -3.87
CA PRO A 74 -16.01 -4.23 -3.92
C PRO A 74 -17.13 -4.44 -2.89
N ALA A 75 -17.28 -5.67 -2.37
CA ALA A 75 -18.27 -6.00 -1.36
C ALA A 75 -17.79 -7.17 -0.51
N LEU A 76 -17.77 -7.00 0.81
CA LEU A 76 -17.66 -8.11 1.75
C LEU A 76 -18.99 -8.86 1.87
N ARG A 77 -18.91 -10.16 2.13
CA ARG A 77 -20.10 -10.96 2.48
C ARG A 77 -20.66 -10.48 3.82
N GLN A 78 -21.99 -10.49 3.98
CA GLN A 78 -22.67 -10.20 5.25
C GLN A 78 -22.52 -11.34 6.27
N ALA A 79 -21.28 -11.68 6.58
CA ALA A 79 -20.88 -12.72 7.51
C ALA A 79 -19.85 -12.13 8.48
N ARG A 80 -19.50 -12.89 9.51
CA ARG A 80 -18.41 -12.53 10.45
C ARG A 80 -17.02 -12.88 9.93
N LYS A 81 -16.95 -13.59 8.80
CA LYS A 81 -15.73 -14.08 8.20
C LYS A 81 -15.85 -14.02 6.69
N ASP A 82 -14.80 -13.54 6.04
CA ASP A 82 -14.69 -13.55 4.58
C ASP A 82 -13.26 -13.85 4.14
N VAL A 83 -13.13 -14.44 2.96
CA VAL A 83 -11.84 -14.81 2.37
C VAL A 83 -11.76 -14.23 0.97
N TRP A 84 -10.74 -13.41 0.75
CA TRP A 84 -10.48 -12.74 -0.50
C TRP A 84 -9.24 -13.32 -1.18
N THR A 85 -9.41 -13.88 -2.37
CA THR A 85 -8.28 -14.20 -3.25
C THR A 85 -7.89 -12.95 -4.04
N VAL A 86 -6.78 -12.32 -3.65
CA VAL A 86 -6.36 -11.01 -4.16
C VAL A 86 -5.77 -11.15 -5.56
N LYS A 87 -4.73 -11.99 -5.69
CA LYS A 87 -4.01 -12.21 -6.94
C LYS A 87 -3.09 -13.42 -6.87
N ALA A 88 -2.75 -13.95 -8.03
CA ALA A 88 -1.53 -14.71 -8.25
C ALA A 88 -0.36 -13.72 -8.50
N ALA A 89 0.65 -13.72 -7.64
CA ALA A 89 1.82 -12.87 -7.72
C ALA A 89 3.08 -13.67 -8.05
N SER A 90 3.92 -13.17 -8.94
CA SER A 90 5.29 -13.69 -9.13
C SER A 90 6.32 -12.98 -8.25
N GLU A 91 5.91 -11.87 -7.63
CA GLU A 91 6.77 -10.96 -6.86
C GLU A 91 6.55 -11.20 -5.36
N ARG A 92 7.63 -11.16 -4.58
CA ARG A 92 7.57 -11.30 -3.12
C ARG A 92 7.17 -9.98 -2.48
N ALA A 93 5.98 -9.94 -1.89
CA ALA A 93 5.52 -8.79 -1.12
C ALA A 93 6.45 -8.55 0.09
N ARG A 94 6.79 -7.31 0.40
CA ARG A 94 7.45 -6.96 1.66
C ARG A 94 6.41 -6.62 2.74
N TYR A 95 5.36 -5.89 2.37
CA TYR A 95 4.26 -5.55 3.24
C TYR A 95 2.93 -5.71 2.52
N VAL A 96 1.90 -6.07 3.29
CA VAL A 96 0.50 -5.95 2.86
C VAL A 96 -0.22 -5.08 3.87
N VAL A 97 -0.83 -4.00 3.41
CA VAL A 97 -1.63 -3.09 4.23
C VAL A 97 -3.10 -3.29 3.88
N VAL A 98 -3.93 -3.66 4.85
CA VAL A 98 -5.36 -3.89 4.69
C VAL A 98 -6.14 -2.80 5.40
N PHE A 99 -7.19 -2.30 4.77
CA PHE A 99 -8.13 -1.34 5.34
C PHE A 99 -9.51 -1.50 4.72
N PHE A 100 -10.52 -0.99 5.42
CA PHE A 100 -11.91 -1.16 5.04
C PHE A 100 -12.65 0.17 5.02
N GLN A 101 -13.72 0.22 4.25
CA GLN A 101 -14.63 1.36 4.19
C GLN A 101 -16.08 0.90 4.16
N GLU A 102 -16.90 1.44 5.05
CA GLU A 102 -18.35 1.24 5.10
C GLU A 102 -19.06 2.40 4.40
N ASP A 103 -19.66 2.14 3.23
CA ASP A 103 -20.47 3.11 2.48
C ASP A 103 -19.78 4.47 2.18
N ARG A 104 -18.45 4.48 2.04
CA ARG A 104 -17.68 5.72 1.78
C ARG A 104 -17.35 5.95 0.30
N LYS A 105 -16.90 4.90 -0.39
CA LYS A 105 -16.44 5.03 -1.77
C LYS A 105 -17.61 5.26 -2.72
N ASP A 106 -17.42 6.22 -3.62
CA ASP A 106 -18.41 6.73 -4.56
C ASP A 106 -19.61 7.41 -3.86
N ASN A 107 -19.43 7.81 -2.60
CA ASN A 107 -20.42 8.51 -1.79
C ASN A 107 -19.87 9.88 -1.36
N TYR A 108 -20.21 10.91 -2.11
CA TYR A 108 -19.78 12.30 -1.83
C TYR A 108 -20.34 12.87 -0.51
N LYS A 109 -21.22 12.17 0.21
CA LYS A 109 -21.65 12.58 1.56
C LYS A 109 -20.71 12.10 2.65
N ALA A 110 -19.87 11.12 2.36
CA ALA A 110 -18.96 10.49 3.30
C ALA A 110 -17.50 10.79 2.93
N ASP A 111 -16.65 10.93 3.95
CA ASP A 111 -15.23 11.14 3.71
C ASP A 111 -14.55 9.81 3.35
N GLY A 112 -14.16 9.67 2.07
CA GLY A 112 -13.45 8.52 1.53
C GLY A 112 -11.98 8.39 1.96
N THR A 113 -11.47 9.31 2.78
CA THR A 113 -10.12 9.20 3.37
C THR A 113 -10.11 8.46 4.72
N TYR A 114 -11.29 8.17 5.27
CA TYR A 114 -11.44 7.48 6.55
C TYR A 114 -11.56 5.97 6.32
N PHE A 115 -11.06 5.20 7.28
CA PHE A 115 -11.10 3.75 7.28
C PHE A 115 -11.86 3.26 8.49
N ASP A 116 -12.67 2.22 8.33
CA ASP A 116 -13.52 1.70 9.39
C ASP A 116 -12.86 0.45 10.01
N ASN A 117 -12.88 0.35 11.34
CA ASN A 117 -12.29 -0.81 12.04
C ASN A 117 -13.15 -2.08 11.89
N LEU A 118 -14.42 -1.94 11.49
CA LEU A 118 -15.43 -2.99 11.32
C LEU A 118 -15.52 -4.03 12.44
N LYS A 119 -15.09 -3.67 13.67
CA LYS A 119 -15.00 -4.59 14.81
C LYS A 119 -14.21 -5.86 14.47
N ILE A 120 -13.18 -5.70 13.63
CA ILE A 120 -12.26 -6.76 13.21
C ILE A 120 -11.61 -7.39 14.44
N THR A 121 -11.60 -8.72 14.46
CA THR A 121 -11.00 -9.57 15.49
C THR A 121 -9.72 -10.22 14.98
N ASP A 122 -9.64 -10.57 13.70
CA ASP A 122 -8.42 -11.12 13.09
C ASP A 122 -8.27 -10.69 11.62
N VAL A 123 -7.01 -10.54 11.19
CA VAL A 123 -6.64 -10.30 9.78
C VAL A 123 -5.43 -11.16 9.48
N LYS A 124 -5.58 -12.09 8.55
CA LYS A 124 -4.53 -13.05 8.21
C LYS A 124 -4.29 -13.05 6.71
N LEU A 125 -3.03 -12.89 6.33
CA LEU A 125 -2.55 -13.04 4.97
C LEU A 125 -2.05 -14.46 4.77
N TYR A 126 -2.51 -15.11 3.71
CA TYR A 126 -1.97 -16.36 3.24
C TYR A 126 -1.18 -16.12 1.96
N LEU A 127 0.09 -16.51 1.99
CA LEU A 127 0.95 -16.60 0.82
C LEU A 127 1.13 -18.07 0.50
N ASN A 128 0.41 -18.54 -0.51
CA ASN A 128 0.13 -19.97 -0.71
C ASN A 128 -0.50 -20.59 0.56
N SER A 129 0.24 -21.46 1.25
CA SER A 129 -0.23 -22.15 2.47
C SER A 129 0.35 -21.53 3.76
N GLU A 130 1.25 -20.54 3.66
CA GLU A 130 1.87 -19.91 4.83
C GLU A 130 1.05 -18.70 5.29
N ALA A 131 0.76 -18.64 6.59
CA ALA A 131 -0.04 -17.58 7.22
C ALA A 131 0.83 -16.50 7.88
N TYR A 132 0.42 -15.24 7.71
CA TYR A 132 1.06 -14.05 8.25
C TYR A 132 0.00 -13.09 8.83
N PRO A 133 0.05 -12.74 10.13
CA PRO A 133 0.83 -13.41 11.15
C PRO A 133 0.39 -14.88 11.34
N TYR A 134 1.28 -15.70 11.88
CA TYR A 134 0.98 -17.10 12.19
C TYR A 134 -0.07 -17.21 13.30
N GLU A 135 0.10 -16.44 14.37
CA GLU A 135 -0.84 -16.36 15.48
C GLU A 135 -2.02 -15.44 15.16
N SER A 136 -3.16 -15.71 15.79
CA SER A 136 -4.31 -14.80 15.77
C SER A 136 -3.97 -13.45 16.43
N LEU A 137 -4.53 -12.38 15.88
CA LEU A 137 -4.44 -11.06 16.48
C LEU A 137 -5.34 -10.92 17.72
N ASP A 138 -6.45 -11.67 17.79
CA ASP A 138 -7.43 -11.66 18.90
C ASP A 138 -7.84 -10.23 19.32
N LEU A 139 -8.18 -9.41 18.34
CA LEU A 139 -8.44 -7.99 18.53
C LEU A 139 -9.84 -7.75 19.12
N ASN A 140 -9.93 -6.74 19.98
CA ASN A 140 -11.22 -6.20 20.44
C ASN A 140 -11.14 -4.68 20.58
N PHE A 141 -11.74 -3.97 19.62
CA PHE A 141 -11.78 -2.51 19.61
C PHE A 141 -12.67 -1.91 20.71
N LYS A 142 -13.69 -2.63 21.21
CA LYS A 142 -14.56 -2.15 22.30
C LYS A 142 -13.79 -2.07 23.63
N THR A 143 -12.96 -3.07 23.92
CA THR A 143 -12.14 -3.13 25.14
C THR A 143 -10.72 -2.57 24.97
N ARG A 144 -10.43 -1.95 23.82
CA ARG A 144 -9.10 -1.43 23.43
C ARG A 144 -7.99 -2.47 23.37
N GLN A 145 -8.34 -3.74 23.17
CA GLN A 145 -7.40 -4.83 22.96
C GLN A 145 -7.00 -4.91 21.48
N PHE A 146 -6.29 -3.89 20.98
CA PHE A 146 -5.79 -3.86 19.60
C PHE A 146 -4.29 -3.52 19.51
N THR A 147 -3.57 -3.67 20.62
CA THR A 147 -2.14 -3.33 20.74
C THR A 147 -1.27 -4.06 19.72
N LYS A 148 -1.58 -5.33 19.39
CA LYS A 148 -0.85 -6.08 18.36
C LYS A 148 -0.94 -5.39 16.99
N ALA A 149 -2.15 -5.05 16.54
CA ALA A 149 -2.36 -4.35 15.28
C ALA A 149 -1.70 -2.96 15.27
N TYR A 150 -1.79 -2.23 16.38
CA TYR A 150 -1.13 -0.93 16.50
C TYR A 150 0.40 -1.03 16.46
N SER A 151 1.00 -2.02 17.15
CA SER A 151 2.45 -2.27 17.08
C SER A 151 2.88 -2.53 15.65
N MET A 152 2.19 -3.44 14.94
CA MET A 152 2.47 -3.77 13.54
C MET A 152 2.43 -2.52 12.65
N TYR A 153 1.45 -1.63 12.85
CA TYR A 153 1.36 -0.35 12.15
C TYR A 153 2.52 0.60 12.45
N THR A 154 2.93 0.74 13.71
CA THR A 154 4.06 1.62 14.08
C THR A 154 5.42 1.07 13.66
N ASP A 155 5.60 -0.25 13.72
CA ASP A 155 6.84 -0.91 13.34
C ASP A 155 7.04 -0.91 11.82
N PHE A 156 5.95 -1.01 11.05
CA PHE A 156 5.97 -0.77 9.62
C PHE A 156 6.65 0.56 9.27
N GLN A 157 6.27 1.65 9.94
CA GLN A 157 6.84 2.95 9.64
C GLN A 157 8.35 3.01 9.90
N LYS A 158 8.83 2.47 11.02
CA LYS A 158 10.26 2.41 11.36
C LYS A 158 11.03 1.67 10.26
N SER A 159 10.56 0.47 9.91
CA SER A 159 11.20 -0.37 8.89
C SER A 159 11.10 0.22 7.48
N TYR A 160 9.96 0.80 7.13
CA TYR A 160 9.70 1.38 5.82
C TYR A 160 10.54 2.64 5.60
N LEU A 161 10.66 3.52 6.58
CA LEU A 161 11.43 4.77 6.46
C LEU A 161 12.91 4.62 6.85
N GLY A 162 13.33 3.47 7.38
CA GLY A 162 14.69 3.28 7.90
C GLY A 162 14.98 4.17 9.12
N LYS A 163 13.97 4.43 9.95
CA LYS A 163 14.07 5.25 11.16
C LYS A 163 14.17 4.37 12.40
N ILE A 164 14.91 4.87 13.41
CA ILE A 164 15.02 4.22 14.72
C ILE A 164 13.71 4.38 15.50
N ASN A 165 13.16 5.60 15.50
CA ASN A 165 11.93 5.94 16.21
C ASN A 165 10.71 5.92 15.27
N SER A 166 9.56 5.50 15.79
CA SER A 166 8.28 5.67 15.09
C SER A 166 7.69 7.03 15.42
N GLU A 167 7.16 7.68 14.40
CA GLU A 167 6.41 8.93 14.43
C GLU A 167 5.07 8.68 13.70
N PRO A 168 4.21 7.78 14.21
CA PRO A 168 3.07 7.31 13.44
C PRO A 168 2.07 8.44 13.21
N LEU A 169 1.44 8.46 12.04
CA LEU A 169 0.44 9.49 11.70
C LEU A 169 -0.80 9.40 12.60
N LEU A 170 -1.13 8.19 13.05
CA LEU A 170 -2.28 7.90 13.90
C LEU A 170 -1.74 7.49 15.25
N ASP A 171 -2.13 8.21 16.31
CA ASP A 171 -1.90 7.73 17.67
C ASP A 171 -2.80 6.54 18.00
N PHE A 172 -2.63 5.95 19.19
CA PHE A 172 -3.37 4.77 19.62
C PHE A 172 -4.90 4.98 19.61
N THR A 173 -5.37 6.19 19.93
CA THR A 173 -6.80 6.51 19.99
C THR A 173 -7.35 6.74 18.58
N ALA A 174 -6.63 7.49 17.75
CA ALA A 174 -6.98 7.75 16.36
C ALA A 174 -7.02 6.45 15.54
N PHE A 175 -6.05 5.55 15.77
CA PHE A 175 -6.00 4.23 15.15
C PHE A 175 -7.26 3.40 15.40
N ALA A 176 -7.83 3.46 16.61
CA ALA A 176 -9.06 2.76 16.93
C ALA A 176 -10.24 3.14 15.99
N SER A 177 -10.24 4.37 15.49
CA SER A 177 -11.27 4.91 14.59
C SER A 177 -10.89 4.85 13.10
N ARG A 178 -9.62 4.57 12.77
CA ARG A 178 -9.05 4.63 11.42
C ARG A 178 -8.04 3.51 11.19
N ALA A 179 -8.44 2.28 11.54
CA ALA A 179 -7.53 1.16 11.64
C ALA A 179 -6.92 0.79 10.28
N LEU A 180 -5.61 0.59 10.29
CA LEU A 180 -4.80 0.09 9.17
C LEU A 180 -4.09 -1.17 9.65
N PHE A 181 -4.39 -2.32 9.04
CA PHE A 181 -3.79 -3.59 9.43
C PHE A 181 -2.58 -3.86 8.54
N VAL A 182 -1.38 -3.70 9.10
CA VAL A 182 -0.13 -3.87 8.34
C VAL A 182 0.49 -5.22 8.65
N ILE A 183 0.73 -6.03 7.62
CA ILE A 183 1.32 -7.35 7.74
C ILE A 183 2.73 -7.31 7.16
N ASP A 184 3.72 -7.54 8.03
CA ASP A 184 5.13 -7.63 7.63
C ASP A 184 5.44 -9.02 7.08
N CYS A 185 5.79 -9.06 5.79
CA CYS A 185 6.12 -10.28 5.07
C CYS A 185 7.63 -10.34 4.76
N SER A 186 8.45 -9.43 5.29
CA SER A 186 9.89 -9.35 5.00
C SER A 186 10.64 -10.63 5.36
N LYS A 187 10.20 -11.34 6.40
CA LYS A 187 10.79 -12.60 6.89
C LYS A 187 10.16 -13.86 6.28
N GLN A 188 9.48 -13.74 5.15
CA GLN A 188 8.95 -14.87 4.38
C GLN A 188 10.00 -15.96 4.12
N ASN A 189 9.53 -17.20 4.11
CA ASN A 189 10.35 -18.37 3.83
C ASN A 189 11.04 -18.26 2.46
N GLU A 190 12.34 -18.56 2.42
CA GLU A 190 13.10 -18.56 1.17
C GLU A 190 12.67 -19.69 0.21
N ALA A 191 12.02 -20.74 0.70
CA ALA A 191 11.54 -21.85 -0.14
C ALA A 191 10.43 -21.43 -1.13
N LEU A 192 9.84 -20.25 -0.96
CA LEU A 192 8.87 -19.66 -1.91
C LEU A 192 9.52 -19.17 -3.23
N LYS A 193 10.84 -19.37 -3.43
CA LYS A 193 11.70 -18.74 -4.46
C LYS A 193 11.45 -19.10 -5.94
N SER A 194 10.42 -19.84 -6.32
CA SER A 194 10.22 -20.16 -7.76
C SER A 194 8.80 -20.37 -8.25
N ASN A 195 7.78 -20.16 -7.41
CA ASN A 195 6.39 -20.44 -7.79
C ASN A 195 5.53 -19.17 -7.79
N VAL A 196 4.47 -19.20 -8.58
CA VAL A 196 3.36 -18.26 -8.47
C VAL A 196 2.85 -18.31 -7.02
N ILE A 197 2.89 -17.17 -6.33
CA ILE A 197 2.41 -16.98 -4.96
C ILE A 197 0.94 -16.58 -5.03
N ASP A 198 0.06 -17.46 -4.58
CA ASP A 198 -1.35 -17.16 -4.37
C ASP A 198 -1.50 -16.28 -3.12
N VAL A 199 -1.94 -15.04 -3.32
CA VAL A 199 -2.12 -14.05 -2.26
C VAL A 199 -3.59 -14.05 -1.85
N LYS A 200 -3.87 -14.52 -0.63
CA LYS A 200 -5.21 -14.53 -0.04
C LYS A 200 -5.25 -13.77 1.26
N LEU A 201 -6.33 -13.07 1.52
CA LEU A 201 -6.60 -12.41 2.78
C LEU A 201 -7.84 -13.04 3.43
N GLU A 202 -7.73 -13.30 4.71
CA GLU A 202 -8.84 -13.73 5.56
C GLU A 202 -9.11 -12.66 6.60
N PHE A 203 -10.39 -12.35 6.78
CA PHE A 203 -10.87 -11.33 7.71
C PHE A 203 -11.88 -11.95 8.65
N GLU A 204 -11.78 -11.63 9.94
CA GLU A 204 -12.77 -12.00 10.94
C GLU A 204 -13.21 -10.77 11.73
N SER A 205 -14.49 -10.72 12.08
CA SER A 205 -15.09 -9.66 12.87
C SER A 205 -16.03 -10.23 13.94
N SER A 206 -16.21 -9.48 15.02
CA SER A 206 -17.10 -9.89 16.12
C SER A 206 -18.59 -9.84 15.75
N GLU A 207 -18.93 -9.11 14.70
CA GLU A 207 -20.29 -8.93 14.17
C GLU A 207 -20.26 -9.07 12.64
N ASN A 208 -21.42 -9.25 11.98
CA ASN A 208 -21.43 -9.37 10.52
C ASN A 208 -20.93 -8.08 9.87
N PHE A 209 -20.17 -8.20 8.77
CA PHE A 209 -19.78 -7.02 8.00
C PHE A 209 -21.03 -6.26 7.52
N PRO A 210 -21.09 -4.93 7.72
CA PRO A 210 -22.20 -4.11 7.25
C PRO A 210 -22.37 -4.16 5.72
N GLU A 211 -23.56 -3.78 5.24
CA GLU A 211 -23.78 -3.57 3.80
C GLU A 211 -22.86 -2.50 3.23
N ASN A 212 -22.58 -2.58 1.93
CA ASN A 212 -21.72 -1.63 1.22
C ASN A 212 -20.30 -1.49 1.80
N THR A 213 -19.85 -2.51 2.53
CA THR A 213 -18.47 -2.57 3.03
C THR A 213 -17.53 -3.03 1.93
N ARG A 214 -16.51 -2.22 1.66
CA ARG A 214 -15.41 -2.55 0.75
C ARG A 214 -14.14 -2.84 1.53
N ALA A 215 -13.36 -3.81 1.06
CA ALA A 215 -12.02 -4.06 1.57
C ALA A 215 -10.99 -3.63 0.53
N PHE A 216 -9.88 -3.09 0.99
CA PHE A 216 -8.76 -2.70 0.16
C PHE A 216 -7.50 -3.36 0.71
N CYS A 217 -6.57 -3.66 -0.19
CA CYS A 217 -5.21 -3.96 0.22
C CYS A 217 -4.19 -3.26 -0.67
N ILE A 218 -3.11 -2.78 -0.05
CA ILE A 218 -1.91 -2.31 -0.74
C ILE A 218 -0.83 -3.35 -0.53
N ILE A 219 -0.31 -3.90 -1.63
CA ILE A 219 0.86 -4.76 -1.62
C ILE A 219 2.08 -3.93 -1.98
N ILE A 220 3.07 -3.96 -1.11
CA ILE A 220 4.32 -3.21 -1.27
C ILE A 220 5.44 -4.19 -1.58
N TYR A 221 6.11 -3.97 -2.71
CA TYR A 221 7.26 -4.74 -3.15
C TYR A 221 8.53 -3.88 -3.08
N ASP A 222 9.62 -4.46 -2.61
CA ASP A 222 10.95 -3.89 -2.84
C ASP A 222 11.43 -4.31 -4.23
N ARG A 223 11.89 -3.33 -5.01
CA ARG A 223 12.28 -3.51 -6.40
C ARG A 223 13.65 -2.90 -6.64
N VAL A 224 14.38 -3.47 -7.59
CA VAL A 224 15.62 -2.87 -8.09
C VAL A 224 15.53 -2.76 -9.59
N MET A 225 15.75 -1.56 -10.11
CA MET A 225 15.97 -1.34 -11.54
C MET A 225 17.45 -1.11 -11.82
N GLU A 226 17.89 -1.58 -12.96
CA GLU A 226 19.17 -1.32 -13.58
C GLU A 226 18.98 -0.29 -14.68
N TYR A 227 19.80 0.76 -14.68
CA TYR A 227 19.84 1.78 -15.72
C TYR A 227 21.24 1.85 -16.32
N LEU A 228 21.32 1.72 -17.65
CA LEU A 228 22.53 1.90 -18.44
C LEU A 228 22.54 3.32 -19.03
N PRO A 229 23.42 4.21 -18.55
CA PRO A 229 23.31 5.64 -18.85
C PRO A 229 23.66 6.04 -20.28
N LEU A 230 24.51 5.28 -20.98
CA LEU A 230 24.92 5.57 -22.35
C LEU A 230 23.89 5.06 -23.35
N SER A 231 23.43 3.81 -23.18
CA SER A 231 22.42 3.19 -24.04
C SER A 231 20.98 3.62 -23.70
N GLY A 232 20.74 4.12 -22.50
CA GLY A 232 19.42 4.48 -21.99
C GLY A 232 18.56 3.27 -21.64
N HIS A 233 19.13 2.06 -21.59
CA HIS A 233 18.40 0.84 -21.28
C HIS A 233 17.98 0.81 -19.81
N VAL A 234 16.73 0.42 -19.54
CA VAL A 234 16.18 0.24 -18.19
C VAL A 234 15.66 -1.19 -18.08
N ARG A 235 16.12 -1.92 -17.06
CA ARG A 235 15.68 -3.27 -16.77
C ARG A 235 15.28 -3.40 -15.31
N THR A 236 14.10 -3.96 -15.03
CA THR A 236 13.73 -4.33 -13.66
C THR A 236 14.29 -5.72 -13.35
N LEU A 237 15.01 -5.85 -12.23
CA LEU A 237 15.75 -7.06 -11.88
C LEU A 237 14.98 -7.95 -10.89
N ILE A 238 14.43 -7.32 -9.85
CA ILE A 238 13.64 -7.92 -8.78
C ILE A 238 12.42 -7.05 -8.67
#